data_AF-A0A952JL89-F1
#
_entry.id   AF-A0A952JL89-F1
#
_cell.length_a   1.000
_cell.length_b   1.000
_cell.length_c   1.000
_cell.angle_alpha   90.00
_cell.angle_beta   90.00
_cell.angle_gamma   90.00
#
_symmetry.space_group_name_H-M   'P 1'
#
loop_
_entity.id
_entity.type
_entity.pdbx_description
1 polymer ?
#
loop_
_entity_poly.entity_id
_entity_poly.type
_entity_poly.pdbx_seq_one_letter_code
_entity_poly.pdbx_strand_id
1 'polypeptide(L)'
;MSKDVQPAFAKNSTFEVFRYQLVVDKTMPINMFGKYETPEQLRAEKNNILKDILVKDNFRFSSSNSSIKSKLVYQSGDMYYFKISAKRTAHIYREDFTEDTIDNYPNIIVAINNNPDVQKIAIQSNSYAFKTNEIVRNFILESIDSKIKDFNLSFYVDPIYDKQDFWNFVRKHPREIKQLTFNLISPNLSNISKDLTINLREAYEDTNVHRTKLELEADKDSVLDIKEDSKFVTGIVNYSANGGGSIYARLTGSRKKYNTAENPAEFSIEDKLLKDNNWEELDKQFKDILI
;
A
#
# COMPACT_ATOMS: atom_id res chain seq x y z
N MET A 1 -12.72 33.33 40.13
CA MET A 1 -13.32 32.77 38.90
C MET A 1 -12.19 32.28 38.03
N SER A 2 -11.83 31.01 38.21
CA SER A 2 -10.78 30.33 37.46
C SER A 2 -11.38 29.96 36.11
N LYS A 3 -10.82 30.49 35.02
CA LYS A 3 -11.18 30.04 33.67
C LYS A 3 -10.62 28.63 33.50
N ASP A 4 -11.50 27.65 33.45
CA ASP A 4 -11.18 26.30 33.00
C ASP A 4 -10.60 26.39 31.58
N VAL A 5 -9.29 26.27 31.48
CA VAL A 5 -8.61 26.03 30.21
C VAL A 5 -8.93 24.59 29.85
N GLN A 6 -9.88 24.39 28.94
CA GLN A 6 -10.09 23.09 28.30
C GLN A 6 -8.76 22.67 27.66
N PRO A 7 -8.29 21.42 27.88
CA PRO A 7 -7.07 20.95 27.23
C PRO A 7 -7.30 20.98 25.71
N ALA A 8 -6.40 21.65 24.99
CA ALA A 8 -6.39 21.60 23.53
C ALA A 8 -6.22 20.14 23.12
N PHE A 9 -7.23 19.55 22.48
CA PHE A 9 -7.12 18.23 21.90
C PHE A 9 -5.92 18.23 20.95
N ALA A 10 -4.94 17.36 21.21
CA ALA A 10 -3.80 17.19 20.33
C ALA A 10 -4.32 16.79 18.95
N LYS A 11 -4.07 17.64 17.95
CA LYS A 11 -4.47 17.35 16.57
C LYS A 11 -3.55 16.24 16.04
N ASN A 12 -4.14 15.21 15.46
CA ASN A 12 -3.41 14.07 14.92
C ASN A 12 -3.56 14.00 13.40
N SER A 13 -2.52 13.47 12.76
CA SER A 13 -2.51 13.11 11.35
C SER A 13 -2.58 11.59 11.21
N THR A 14 -3.48 11.13 10.35
CA THR A 14 -3.67 9.71 10.06
C THR A 14 -2.72 9.24 8.96
N PHE A 15 -2.27 7.99 9.07
CA PHE A 15 -1.47 7.29 8.08
C PHE A 15 -2.10 5.95 7.73
N GLU A 16 -2.28 5.67 6.44
CA GLU A 16 -2.70 4.35 5.95
C GLU A 16 -1.47 3.48 5.66
N VAL A 17 -1.57 2.18 5.96
CA VAL A 17 -0.47 1.23 5.83
C VAL A 17 -0.69 0.29 4.65
N PHE A 18 0.34 0.15 3.84
CA PHE A 18 0.41 -0.71 2.67
C PHE A 18 1.57 -1.69 2.82
N ARG A 19 1.43 -2.90 2.27
CA ARG A 19 2.55 -3.80 2.05
C ARG A 19 2.98 -3.68 0.59
N TYR A 20 4.29 -3.70 0.35
CA TYR A 20 4.81 -3.85 -1.00
C TYR A 20 5.58 -5.15 -1.16
N GLN A 21 5.69 -5.59 -2.41
CA GLN A 21 6.39 -6.81 -2.78
C GLN A 21 7.31 -6.53 -3.96
N LEU A 22 8.53 -7.06 -3.89
CA LEU A 22 9.53 -7.01 -4.96
C LEU A 22 9.64 -8.41 -5.56
N VAL A 23 9.13 -8.61 -6.78
CA VAL A 23 9.10 -9.93 -7.42
C VAL A 23 10.07 -9.96 -8.59
N VAL A 24 10.95 -10.96 -8.63
CA VAL A 24 11.93 -11.13 -9.71
C VAL A 24 11.26 -11.75 -10.92
N ASP A 25 11.41 -11.11 -12.07
CA ASP A 25 11.03 -11.68 -13.37
C ASP A 25 12.15 -12.58 -13.88
N LYS A 26 11.91 -13.89 -13.93
CA LYS A 26 12.88 -14.89 -14.37
C LYS A 26 13.03 -14.99 -15.89
N THR A 27 12.17 -14.34 -16.67
CA THR A 27 12.14 -14.49 -18.14
C THR A 27 13.01 -13.46 -18.86
N MET A 28 13.33 -12.34 -18.21
CA MET A 28 14.19 -11.32 -18.81
C MET A 28 15.68 -11.73 -18.75
N PRO A 29 16.47 -11.45 -19.79
CA PRO A 29 17.90 -11.71 -19.77
C PRO A 29 18.53 -10.94 -18.59
N ILE A 30 19.15 -11.67 -17.66
CA ILE A 30 19.80 -11.11 -16.46
C ILE A 30 20.98 -10.17 -16.84
N ASN A 31 21.42 -10.24 -18.11
CA ASN A 31 22.58 -9.55 -18.66
C ASN A 31 22.38 -8.08 -19.10
N MET A 32 21.23 -7.42 -18.92
CA MET A 32 21.12 -6.01 -19.38
C MET A 32 22.03 -5.04 -18.58
N PHE A 33 22.52 -5.41 -17.39
CA PHE A 33 23.45 -4.60 -16.59
C PHE A 33 24.67 -5.35 -16.04
N GLY A 34 24.88 -6.62 -16.44
CA GLY A 34 26.08 -7.42 -16.11
C GLY A 34 26.41 -7.60 -14.62
N LYS A 35 25.48 -7.29 -13.71
CA LYS A 35 25.74 -7.26 -12.25
C LYS A 35 25.31 -8.53 -11.51
N TYR A 36 24.41 -9.33 -12.08
CA TYR A 36 23.90 -10.56 -11.47
C TYR A 36 23.93 -11.69 -12.50
N GLU A 37 24.20 -12.92 -12.07
CA GLU A 37 24.32 -14.09 -12.95
C GLU A 37 23.11 -15.04 -12.81
N THR A 38 22.36 -14.93 -11.70
CA THR A 38 21.23 -15.83 -11.38
C THR A 38 20.04 -15.08 -10.78
N PRO A 39 18.79 -15.59 -10.95
CA PRO A 39 17.62 -15.05 -10.27
C PRO A 39 17.75 -15.05 -8.74
N GLU A 40 18.44 -16.03 -8.17
CA GLU A 40 18.66 -16.16 -6.73
C GLU A 40 19.52 -15.02 -6.16
N GLN A 41 20.58 -14.64 -6.86
CA GLN A 41 21.39 -13.47 -6.51
C GLN A 41 20.55 -12.19 -6.55
N LEU A 42 19.75 -12.01 -7.61
CA LEU A 42 18.86 -10.86 -7.72
C LEU A 42 17.80 -10.82 -6.62
N ARG A 43 17.26 -11.98 -6.20
CA ARG A 43 16.31 -12.08 -5.08
C ARG A 43 16.94 -11.69 -3.74
N ALA A 44 18.21 -12.00 -3.52
CA ALA A 44 18.95 -11.58 -2.32
C ALA A 44 19.24 -10.06 -2.33
N GLU A 45 19.49 -9.49 -3.50
CA GLU A 45 19.89 -8.09 -3.66
C GLU A 45 18.73 -7.11 -3.91
N LYS A 46 17.50 -7.58 -4.14
CA LYS A 46 16.33 -6.74 -4.48
C LYS A 46 16.10 -5.56 -3.53
N ASN A 47 16.29 -5.76 -2.22
CA ASN A 47 16.12 -4.70 -1.21
C ASN A 47 17.28 -3.69 -1.29
N ASN A 48 18.50 -4.14 -1.55
CA ASN A 48 19.64 -3.24 -1.79
C ASN A 48 19.44 -2.41 -3.07
N ILE A 49 18.91 -3.02 -4.13
CA ILE A 49 18.55 -2.30 -5.38
C ILE A 49 17.51 -1.22 -5.09
N LEU A 50 16.45 -1.54 -4.34
CA LEU A 50 15.44 -0.55 -3.97
C LEU A 50 16.06 0.57 -3.12
N LYS A 51 16.90 0.23 -2.14
CA LYS A 51 17.64 1.21 -1.32
C LYS A 51 18.46 2.16 -2.20
N ASP A 52 19.26 1.63 -3.11
CA ASP A 52 20.11 2.41 -4.02
C ASP A 52 19.28 3.36 -4.89
N ILE A 53 18.06 2.96 -5.27
CA ILE A 53 17.13 3.80 -6.01
C ILE A 53 16.56 4.92 -5.13
N LEU A 54 16.18 4.62 -3.89
CA LEU A 54 15.55 5.58 -2.97
C LEU A 54 16.52 6.67 -2.48
N VAL A 55 17.81 6.34 -2.32
CA VAL A 55 18.84 7.27 -1.80
C VAL A 55 19.52 8.11 -2.88
N LYS A 56 19.31 7.82 -4.16
CA LYS A 56 19.85 8.65 -5.25
C LYS A 56 19.31 10.07 -5.14
N ASP A 57 20.18 11.07 -5.20
CA ASP A 57 19.84 12.50 -5.08
C ASP A 57 18.78 12.99 -6.08
N ASN A 58 18.66 12.31 -7.22
CA ASN A 58 17.70 12.63 -8.26
C ASN A 58 16.40 11.80 -8.18
N PHE A 59 16.27 10.89 -7.20
CA PHE A 59 15.05 10.13 -7.04
C PHE A 59 13.89 11.05 -6.65
N ARG A 60 12.88 11.05 -7.51
CA ARG A 60 11.61 11.72 -7.27
C ARG A 60 10.47 10.79 -7.65
N PHE A 61 9.41 10.87 -6.87
CA PHE A 61 8.10 10.41 -7.28
C PHE A 61 7.55 11.35 -8.36
N SER A 62 6.88 10.75 -9.33
CA SER A 62 6.20 11.41 -10.44
C SER A 62 4.76 10.92 -10.54
N SER A 63 3.84 11.83 -10.86
CA SER A 63 2.45 11.51 -11.15
C SER A 63 2.10 12.02 -12.54
N SER A 64 1.43 11.21 -13.35
CA SER A 64 0.91 11.61 -14.66
C SER A 64 -0.14 12.71 -14.58
N ASN A 65 -0.89 12.76 -13.47
CA ASN A 65 -2.08 13.60 -13.31
C ASN A 65 -1.87 14.82 -12.39
N SER A 66 -0.68 14.99 -11.80
CA SER A 66 -0.44 16.07 -10.84
C SER A 66 1.01 16.51 -10.84
N SER A 67 1.22 17.84 -10.81
CA SER A 67 2.55 18.42 -10.56
C SER A 67 2.92 18.20 -9.10
N ILE A 68 3.80 17.22 -8.87
CA ILE A 68 4.29 16.86 -7.55
C ILE A 68 5.79 17.13 -7.43
N LYS A 69 6.22 17.49 -6.22
CA LYS A 69 7.64 17.57 -5.84
C LYS A 69 7.86 16.69 -4.64
N SER A 70 8.90 15.86 -4.68
CA SER A 70 9.25 14.97 -3.59
C SER A 70 10.71 15.13 -3.18
N LYS A 71 11.00 14.85 -1.91
CA LYS A 71 12.35 14.89 -1.34
C LYS A 71 12.48 13.86 -0.23
N LEU A 72 13.57 13.10 -0.22
CA LEU A 72 14.01 12.31 0.94
C LEU A 72 14.43 13.27 2.06
N VAL A 73 13.74 13.23 3.20
CA VAL A 73 13.94 14.17 4.31
C VAL A 73 14.64 13.54 5.50
N TYR A 74 14.56 12.22 5.65
CA TYR A 74 15.24 11.48 6.70
C TYR A 74 15.44 10.02 6.31
N GLN A 75 16.47 9.39 6.87
CA GLN A 75 16.77 7.98 6.71
C GLN A 75 17.36 7.44 8.02
N SER A 76 16.91 6.25 8.43
CA SER A 76 17.40 5.55 9.62
C SER A 76 17.34 4.04 9.39
N GLY A 77 18.50 3.41 9.15
CA GLY A 77 18.57 1.99 8.79
C GLY A 77 17.78 1.70 7.50
N ASP A 78 16.77 0.84 7.62
CA ASP A 78 15.86 0.47 6.52
C ASP A 78 14.66 1.41 6.38
N MET A 79 14.55 2.46 7.19
CA MET A 79 13.46 3.43 7.13
C MET A 79 13.85 4.63 6.25
N TYR A 80 12.99 4.97 5.30
CA TYR A 80 13.14 6.10 4.38
C TYR A 80 11.90 6.99 4.44
N TYR A 81 12.09 8.27 4.69
CA TYR A 81 11.00 9.24 4.86
C TYR A 81 11.04 10.28 3.76
N PHE A 82 9.95 10.39 3.01
CA PHE A 82 9.78 11.34 1.94
C PHE A 82 8.72 12.37 2.29
N LYS A 83 8.99 13.65 1.99
CA LYS A 83 7.93 14.65 1.88
C LYS A 83 7.54 14.81 0.43
N ILE A 84 6.24 14.80 0.16
CA ILE A 84 5.68 14.96 -1.17
C ILE A 84 4.69 16.11 -1.13
N SER A 85 4.93 17.16 -1.91
CA SER A 85 3.99 18.26 -2.10
C SER A 85 3.30 18.18 -3.44
N ALA A 86 2.03 18.59 -3.47
CA ALA A 86 1.25 18.74 -4.70
C ALA A 86 0.95 20.22 -4.91
N LYS A 87 1.12 20.71 -6.16
CA LYS A 87 0.65 22.05 -6.51
C LYS A 87 -0.89 22.05 -6.55
N ARG A 88 -1.51 22.92 -5.77
CA ARG A 88 -2.96 23.15 -5.71
C ARG A 88 -3.26 24.64 -5.80
N THR A 89 -4.45 24.97 -6.28
CA THR A 89 -4.94 26.35 -6.27
C THR A 89 -5.88 26.52 -5.09
N ALA A 90 -5.63 27.51 -4.24
CA ALA A 90 -6.52 27.88 -3.15
C ALA A 90 -7.32 29.13 -3.55
N HIS A 91 -8.63 29.06 -3.36
CA HIS A 91 -9.56 30.14 -3.62
C HIS A 91 -9.80 30.93 -2.33
N ILE A 92 -9.61 32.25 -2.37
CA ILE A 92 -9.82 33.17 -1.26
C ILE A 92 -11.05 34.01 -1.59
N TYR A 93 -12.13 33.77 -0.87
CA TYR A 93 -13.37 34.54 -0.98
C TYR A 93 -13.34 35.71 0.01
N ARG A 94 -13.56 36.92 -0.50
CA ARG A 94 -13.59 38.15 0.29
C ARG A 94 -15.02 38.53 0.67
N GLU A 95 -15.16 39.42 1.65
CA GLU A 95 -16.47 39.91 2.13
C GLU A 95 -17.25 40.65 1.04
N ASP A 96 -16.54 41.30 0.10
CA ASP A 96 -17.12 41.95 -1.08
C ASP A 96 -17.51 40.95 -2.20
N PHE A 97 -17.53 39.66 -1.89
CA PHE A 97 -17.83 38.56 -2.81
C PHE A 97 -16.85 38.42 -3.98
N THR A 98 -15.69 39.07 -3.91
CA THR A 98 -14.61 38.85 -4.88
C THR A 98 -13.80 37.60 -4.54
N GLU A 99 -13.15 37.03 -5.56
CA GLU A 99 -12.37 35.81 -5.46
C GLU A 99 -10.94 36.05 -5.95
N ASP A 100 -9.97 35.67 -5.12
CA ASP A 100 -8.57 35.58 -5.51
C ASP A 100 -8.11 34.13 -5.52
N THR A 101 -7.09 33.84 -6.32
CA THR A 101 -6.44 32.52 -6.33
C THR A 101 -4.98 32.63 -5.95
N ILE A 102 -4.52 31.76 -5.05
CA ILE A 102 -3.09 31.63 -4.72
C ILE A 102 -2.61 30.20 -4.96
N ASP A 103 -1.33 30.09 -5.33
CA ASP A 103 -0.65 28.79 -5.38
C ASP A 103 -0.45 28.26 -3.95
N ASN A 104 -0.90 27.04 -3.72
CA ASN A 104 -0.77 26.32 -2.47
C ASN A 104 -0.02 25.00 -2.68
N TYR A 105 0.81 24.61 -1.72
CA TYR A 105 1.66 23.42 -1.80
C TYR A 105 1.48 22.51 -0.56
N PRO A 106 0.27 22.00 -0.32
CA PRO A 106 0.04 21.02 0.73
C PRO A 106 0.92 19.80 0.50
N ASN A 107 1.36 19.18 1.59
CA ASN A 107 2.29 18.05 1.56
C ASN A 107 1.82 16.88 2.43
N ILE A 108 2.38 15.72 2.12
CA ILE A 108 2.25 14.48 2.87
C ILE A 108 3.63 13.93 3.20
N ILE A 109 3.68 13.09 4.23
CA ILE A 109 4.81 12.23 4.53
C ILE A 109 4.51 10.81 4.05
N VAL A 110 5.51 10.21 3.40
CA VAL A 110 5.52 8.80 3.02
C VAL A 110 6.71 8.15 3.69
N ALA A 111 6.48 7.14 4.52
CA ALA A 111 7.53 6.34 5.15
C ALA A 111 7.60 4.96 4.50
N ILE A 112 8.79 4.52 4.15
CA ILE A 112 9.04 3.22 3.53
C ILE A 112 9.96 2.42 4.45
N ASN A 113 9.52 1.25 4.89
CA ASN A 113 10.36 0.26 5.55
C ASN A 113 10.89 -0.73 4.50
N ASN A 114 12.19 -0.68 4.21
CA ASN A 114 12.86 -1.56 3.26
C ASN A 114 13.38 -2.87 3.85
N ASN A 115 13.03 -3.18 5.10
CA ASN A 115 13.43 -4.43 5.71
C ASN A 115 12.84 -5.63 4.93
N PRO A 116 13.65 -6.65 4.56
CA PRO A 116 13.19 -7.80 3.77
C PRO A 116 12.04 -8.59 4.39
N ASP A 117 11.92 -8.63 5.71
CA ASP A 117 10.88 -9.39 6.40
C ASP A 117 9.54 -8.64 6.48
N VAL A 118 9.57 -7.32 6.32
CA VAL A 118 8.42 -6.45 6.61
C VAL A 118 7.84 -5.81 5.36
N GLN A 119 8.64 -5.01 4.63
CA GLN A 119 8.28 -4.36 3.37
C GLN A 119 6.94 -3.60 3.42
N LYS A 120 6.84 -2.60 4.30
CA LYS A 120 5.63 -1.76 4.48
C LYS A 120 5.87 -0.31 4.04
N ILE A 121 4.79 0.37 3.68
CA ILE A 121 4.75 1.80 3.37
C ILE A 121 3.62 2.42 4.21
N ALA A 122 3.90 3.53 4.89
CA ALA A 122 2.87 4.37 5.49
C ALA A 122 2.70 5.65 4.66
N ILE A 123 1.45 6.01 4.38
CA ILE A 123 1.09 7.19 3.60
C ILE A 123 0.22 8.11 4.47
N GLN A 124 0.65 9.36 4.68
CA GLN A 124 -0.13 10.34 5.40
C GLN A 124 -1.39 10.74 4.62
N SER A 125 -2.53 10.69 5.28
CA SER A 125 -3.80 11.20 4.77
C SER A 125 -3.83 12.73 4.85
N ASN A 126 -3.85 13.40 3.69
CA ASN A 126 -4.07 14.84 3.61
C ASN A 126 -4.89 15.18 2.36
N SER A 127 -6.20 15.35 2.54
CA SER A 127 -7.16 15.61 1.45
C SER A 127 -6.89 16.92 0.70
N TYR A 128 -6.22 17.89 1.33
CA TYR A 128 -5.77 19.11 0.66
C TYR A 128 -4.66 18.82 -0.37
N ALA A 129 -3.79 17.84 -0.10
CA ALA A 129 -2.73 17.44 -1.03
C ALA A 129 -3.26 16.45 -2.08
N PHE A 130 -3.88 15.37 -1.64
CA PHE A 130 -4.38 14.29 -2.48
C PHE A 130 -5.73 13.82 -1.95
N LYS A 131 -6.72 13.67 -2.85
CA LYS A 131 -8.09 13.31 -2.46
C LYS A 131 -8.16 11.98 -1.71
N THR A 132 -7.34 11.01 -2.10
CA THR A 132 -7.28 9.67 -1.49
C THR A 132 -5.83 9.16 -1.50
N ASN A 133 -5.50 8.29 -0.55
CA ASN A 133 -4.18 7.65 -0.49
C ASN A 133 -3.98 6.63 -1.63
N GLU A 134 -5.06 6.13 -2.23
CA GLU A 134 -5.00 5.32 -3.45
C GLU A 134 -4.31 6.05 -4.62
N ILE A 135 -4.53 7.37 -4.76
CA ILE A 135 -3.81 8.18 -5.76
C ILE A 135 -2.31 8.18 -5.45
N VAL A 136 -1.96 8.26 -4.17
CA VAL A 136 -0.58 8.29 -3.70
C VAL A 136 0.11 6.94 -3.93
N ARG A 137 -0.55 5.84 -3.52
CA ARG A 137 -0.13 4.47 -3.78
C ARG A 137 0.17 4.26 -5.26
N ASN A 138 -0.73 4.68 -6.16
CA ASN A 138 -0.58 4.46 -7.59
C ASN A 138 0.62 5.17 -8.18
N PHE A 139 0.87 6.44 -7.82
CA PHE A 139 2.06 7.12 -8.33
C PHE A 139 3.35 6.59 -7.70
N ILE A 140 3.34 6.13 -6.43
CA ILE A 140 4.48 5.46 -5.80
C ILE A 140 4.82 4.18 -6.57
N LEU A 141 3.79 3.38 -6.87
CA LEU A 141 3.90 2.17 -7.68
C LEU A 141 4.56 2.48 -9.03
N GLU A 142 3.98 3.40 -9.80
CA GLU A 142 4.50 3.78 -11.13
C GLU A 142 5.95 4.31 -11.07
N SER A 143 6.26 5.14 -10.07
CA SER A 143 7.58 5.79 -9.92
C SER A 143 8.70 4.83 -9.53
N ILE A 144 8.39 3.81 -8.73
CA ILE A 144 9.36 2.80 -8.30
C ILE A 144 9.45 1.69 -9.35
N ASP A 145 8.31 1.16 -9.80
CA ASP A 145 8.23 0.07 -10.79
C ASP A 145 8.99 0.42 -12.08
N SER A 146 8.84 1.66 -12.58
CA SER A 146 9.58 2.14 -13.77
C SER A 146 11.09 2.14 -13.60
N LYS A 147 11.62 2.27 -12.37
CA LYS A 147 13.07 2.31 -12.10
C LYS A 147 13.65 0.94 -11.76
N ILE A 148 12.84 0.04 -11.22
CA ILE A 148 13.29 -1.29 -10.84
C ILE A 148 13.12 -2.32 -11.97
N LYS A 149 12.27 -2.05 -12.96
CA LYS A 149 12.09 -2.89 -14.16
C LYS A 149 13.38 -3.14 -14.92
N ASP A 150 14.26 -2.15 -14.96
CA ASP A 150 15.59 -2.26 -15.55
C ASP A 150 16.44 -3.36 -14.88
N PHE A 151 16.10 -3.74 -13.64
CA PHE A 151 16.75 -4.79 -12.88
C PHE A 151 15.97 -6.12 -12.89
N ASN A 152 15.02 -6.28 -13.80
CA ASN A 152 14.11 -7.44 -13.88
C ASN A 152 13.31 -7.65 -12.57
N LEU A 153 12.94 -6.55 -11.91
CA LEU A 153 12.09 -6.55 -10.72
C LEU A 153 10.74 -5.91 -11.05
N SER A 154 9.69 -6.46 -10.46
CA SER A 154 8.35 -5.86 -10.45
C SER A 154 8.02 -5.37 -9.04
N PHE A 155 7.44 -4.18 -8.96
CA PHE A 155 6.99 -3.59 -7.70
C PHE A 155 5.48 -3.77 -7.60
N TYR A 156 4.99 -4.27 -6.48
CA TYR A 156 3.57 -4.32 -6.18
C TYR A 156 3.33 -3.67 -4.84
N VAL A 157 2.20 -2.98 -4.67
CA VAL A 157 1.79 -2.37 -3.41
C VAL A 157 0.32 -2.67 -3.23
N ASP A 158 -0.09 -3.18 -2.07
CA ASP A 158 -1.50 -3.38 -1.73
C ASP A 158 -1.78 -2.96 -0.28
N PRO A 159 -2.98 -2.45 0.01
CA PRO A 159 -3.34 -2.03 1.36
C PRO A 159 -3.35 -3.24 2.30
N ILE A 160 -2.91 -3.00 3.54
CA ILE A 160 -3.19 -3.92 4.65
C ILE A 160 -4.57 -3.54 5.18
N TYR A 161 -5.42 -4.51 5.51
CA TYR A 161 -6.77 -4.28 6.02
C TYR A 161 -7.12 -5.28 7.12
N ASP A 162 -8.17 -4.98 7.89
CA ASP A 162 -8.69 -5.94 8.85
C ASP A 162 -9.46 -7.04 8.10
N LYS A 163 -9.07 -8.30 8.30
CA LYS A 163 -9.80 -9.47 7.79
C LYS A 163 -11.27 -9.48 8.25
N GLN A 164 -11.60 -8.84 9.36
CA GLN A 164 -12.99 -8.70 9.81
C GLN A 164 -13.84 -7.91 8.82
N ASP A 165 -13.28 -7.02 7.99
CA ASP A 165 -14.05 -6.34 6.94
C ASP A 165 -14.66 -7.34 5.97
N PHE A 166 -13.86 -8.31 5.51
CA PHE A 166 -14.34 -9.39 4.65
C PHE A 166 -15.42 -10.21 5.35
N TRP A 167 -15.20 -10.63 6.60
CA TRP A 167 -16.18 -11.44 7.32
C TRP A 167 -17.46 -10.69 7.65
N ASN A 168 -17.36 -9.40 7.97
CA ASN A 168 -18.51 -8.50 8.11
C ASN A 168 -19.28 -8.37 6.80
N PHE A 169 -18.58 -8.26 5.66
CA PHE A 169 -19.22 -8.27 4.35
C PHE A 169 -19.98 -9.58 4.11
N VAL A 170 -19.37 -10.73 4.39
CA VAL A 170 -20.02 -12.05 4.25
C VAL A 170 -21.26 -12.16 5.15
N ARG A 171 -21.15 -11.76 6.42
CA ARG A 171 -22.27 -11.77 7.38
C ARG A 171 -23.40 -10.82 6.99
N LYS A 172 -23.09 -9.68 6.36
CA LYS A 172 -24.07 -8.69 5.88
C LYS A 172 -24.83 -9.17 4.63
N HIS A 173 -24.25 -10.10 3.86
CA HIS A 173 -24.80 -10.62 2.61
C HIS A 173 -25.05 -12.13 2.67
N PRO A 174 -25.84 -12.62 3.66
CA PRO A 174 -26.04 -14.05 3.83
C PRO A 174 -26.78 -14.63 2.63
N ARG A 175 -26.20 -15.66 2.01
CA ARG A 175 -26.77 -16.34 0.82
C ARG A 175 -27.01 -15.42 -0.38
N GLU A 176 -26.26 -14.32 -0.49
CA GLU A 176 -26.33 -13.40 -1.62
C GLU A 176 -25.07 -13.44 -2.49
N ILE A 177 -23.97 -14.00 -1.99
CA ILE A 177 -22.68 -14.00 -2.68
C ILE A 177 -22.69 -15.02 -3.81
N LYS A 178 -22.61 -14.54 -5.05
CA LYS A 178 -22.59 -15.36 -6.25
C LYS A 178 -21.18 -15.78 -6.65
N GLN A 179 -20.23 -14.89 -6.43
CA GLN A 179 -18.85 -15.07 -6.84
C GLN A 179 -17.90 -14.36 -5.88
N LEU A 180 -16.77 -15.01 -5.58
CA LEU A 180 -15.60 -14.38 -4.97
C LEU A 180 -14.44 -14.39 -5.97
N THR A 181 -13.73 -13.28 -6.07
CA THR A 181 -12.51 -13.15 -6.87
C THR A 181 -11.38 -12.70 -5.96
N PHE A 182 -10.37 -13.55 -5.80
CA PHE A 182 -9.14 -13.25 -5.10
C PHE A 182 -8.06 -12.91 -6.12
N ASN A 183 -7.52 -11.70 -6.05
CA ASN A 183 -6.35 -11.31 -6.83
C ASN A 183 -5.14 -11.34 -5.90
N LEU A 184 -4.33 -12.38 -6.02
CA LEU A 184 -3.20 -12.65 -5.17
C LEU A 184 -1.92 -12.24 -5.88
N ILE A 185 -1.03 -11.55 -5.17
CA ILE A 185 0.34 -11.31 -5.65
C ILE A 185 1.18 -12.50 -5.19
N SER A 186 2.06 -13.01 -6.06
CA SER A 186 3.00 -14.05 -5.67
C SER A 186 3.91 -13.51 -4.57
N PRO A 187 4.00 -14.21 -3.42
CA PRO A 187 4.67 -13.67 -2.27
C PRO A 187 6.13 -13.40 -2.62
N ASN A 188 6.64 -12.23 -2.25
CA ASN A 188 8.03 -12.20 -1.78
C ASN A 188 8.12 -13.23 -0.66
N LEU A 189 9.23 -13.97 -0.48
CA LEU A 189 9.51 -15.01 0.54
C LEU A 189 9.14 -14.63 2.01
N SER A 190 7.91 -14.24 2.24
CA SER A 190 7.43 -13.44 3.35
C SER A 190 6.58 -14.34 4.23
N ASN A 191 6.61 -14.03 5.53
CA ASN A 191 5.96 -14.81 6.56
C ASN A 191 4.43 -14.85 6.48
N ILE A 192 3.81 -14.10 5.56
CA ILE A 192 2.34 -13.98 5.46
C ILE A 192 1.69 -15.15 4.70
N SER A 193 2.48 -15.98 4.00
CA SER A 193 1.98 -17.14 3.25
C SER A 193 1.78 -18.40 4.10
N LYS A 194 2.12 -18.37 5.40
CA LYS A 194 2.10 -19.55 6.29
C LYS A 194 0.73 -20.26 6.33
N ASP A 195 -0.35 -19.50 6.25
CA ASP A 195 -1.72 -20.02 6.33
C ASP A 195 -2.35 -20.27 4.94
N LEU A 196 -1.63 -19.99 3.85
CA LEU A 196 -2.16 -20.07 2.51
C LEU A 196 -2.14 -21.52 2.00
N THR A 197 -3.31 -22.06 1.69
CA THR A 197 -3.43 -23.42 1.13
C THR A 197 -2.94 -23.54 -0.31
N ILE A 198 -2.86 -22.42 -1.03
CA ILE A 198 -2.35 -22.36 -2.40
C ILE A 198 -0.85 -22.09 -2.36
N ASN A 199 -0.05 -22.96 -2.97
CA ASN A 199 1.40 -22.80 -3.04
C ASN A 199 1.80 -21.78 -4.12
N LEU A 200 1.59 -20.49 -3.84
CA LEU A 200 1.98 -19.40 -4.75
C LEU A 200 3.50 -19.36 -5.00
N ARG A 201 4.29 -19.85 -4.04
CA ARG A 201 5.75 -19.93 -4.19
C ARG A 201 6.13 -20.93 -5.28
N GLU A 202 5.63 -22.15 -5.21
CA GLU A 202 5.85 -23.18 -6.23
C GLU A 202 5.32 -22.73 -7.60
N ALA A 203 4.11 -22.17 -7.64
CA ALA A 203 3.58 -21.61 -8.89
C ALA A 203 4.52 -20.56 -9.50
N TYR A 204 5.07 -19.66 -8.68
CA TYR A 204 6.07 -18.69 -9.13
C TYR A 204 7.38 -19.36 -9.57
N GLU A 205 7.94 -20.30 -8.80
CA GLU A 205 9.18 -21.00 -9.13
C GLU A 205 9.06 -21.84 -10.43
N ASP A 206 7.88 -22.37 -10.74
CA ASP A 206 7.68 -23.20 -11.94
C ASP A 206 7.27 -22.39 -13.17
N THR A 207 6.49 -21.32 -12.99
CA THR A 207 5.82 -20.63 -14.13
C THR A 207 6.16 -19.16 -14.27
N ASN A 208 6.90 -18.58 -13.33
CA ASN A 208 7.15 -17.14 -13.23
C ASN A 208 5.86 -16.31 -13.05
N VAL A 209 4.80 -16.88 -12.47
CA VAL A 209 3.57 -16.14 -12.18
C VAL A 209 3.81 -15.10 -11.10
N HIS A 210 3.47 -13.84 -11.37
CA HIS A 210 3.55 -12.74 -10.39
C HIS A 210 2.19 -12.42 -9.76
N ARG A 211 1.10 -12.73 -10.47
CA ARG A 211 -0.27 -12.49 -10.01
C ARG A 211 -1.16 -13.69 -10.34
N THR A 212 -1.88 -14.16 -9.34
CA THR A 212 -2.82 -15.27 -9.46
C THR A 212 -4.23 -14.75 -9.21
N LYS A 213 -5.14 -15.00 -10.17
CA LYS A 213 -6.56 -14.74 -9.99
C LYS A 213 -7.27 -16.06 -9.69
N LEU A 214 -7.79 -16.20 -8.47
CA LEU A 214 -8.66 -17.31 -8.09
C LEU A 214 -10.11 -16.84 -8.11
N GLU A 215 -10.96 -17.55 -8.81
CA GLU A 215 -12.38 -17.24 -8.94
C GLU A 215 -13.22 -18.41 -8.45
N LEU A 216 -14.04 -18.16 -7.44
CA LEU A 216 -15.07 -19.08 -6.95
C LEU A 216 -16.40 -18.54 -7.45
N GLU A 217 -17.16 -19.33 -8.20
CA GLU A 217 -18.48 -18.95 -8.71
C GLU A 217 -19.47 -20.08 -8.45
N ALA A 218 -20.65 -19.71 -7.95
CA ALA A 218 -21.75 -20.64 -7.75
C ALA A 218 -22.58 -20.79 -9.03
N ASP A 219 -23.14 -21.98 -9.24
CA ASP A 219 -24.04 -22.27 -10.37
C ASP A 219 -25.22 -21.30 -10.44
N LYS A 220 -25.81 -21.15 -11.63
CA LYS A 220 -26.85 -20.16 -11.96
C LYS A 220 -27.95 -20.01 -10.91
N ASP A 221 -28.43 -21.10 -10.33
CA ASP A 221 -29.55 -21.11 -9.37
C ASP A 221 -29.11 -21.31 -7.90
N SER A 222 -27.81 -21.14 -7.61
CA SER A 222 -27.22 -21.31 -6.28
C SER A 222 -26.34 -20.12 -5.87
N VAL A 223 -25.82 -20.16 -4.64
CA VAL A 223 -24.91 -19.14 -4.06
C VAL A 223 -23.76 -19.82 -3.35
N LEU A 224 -22.67 -19.10 -3.13
CA LEU A 224 -21.53 -19.62 -2.39
C LEU A 224 -21.88 -19.74 -0.90
N ASP A 225 -21.52 -20.88 -0.30
CA ASP A 225 -21.55 -21.09 1.14
C ASP A 225 -20.15 -20.85 1.71
N ILE A 226 -19.93 -19.64 2.24
CA ILE A 226 -18.63 -19.17 2.74
C ILE A 226 -18.64 -19.22 4.26
N LYS A 227 -17.74 -20.02 4.84
CA LYS A 227 -17.65 -20.24 6.29
C LYS A 227 -16.33 -19.75 6.86
N GLU A 228 -16.41 -19.10 8.02
CA GLU A 228 -15.25 -18.57 8.77
C GLU A 228 -14.27 -19.69 9.23
N ASP A 229 -14.78 -20.92 9.41
CA ASP A 229 -13.98 -22.09 9.78
C ASP A 229 -13.31 -22.79 8.59
N SER A 230 -13.58 -22.34 7.35
CA SER A 230 -12.96 -22.90 6.15
C SER A 230 -11.47 -22.54 6.09
N LYS A 231 -10.59 -23.51 6.31
CA LYS A 231 -9.13 -23.33 6.20
C LYS A 231 -8.70 -22.72 4.86
N PHE A 232 -9.36 -23.12 3.76
CA PHE A 232 -9.07 -22.62 2.42
C PHE A 232 -9.37 -21.12 2.30
N VAL A 233 -10.61 -20.70 2.60
CA VAL A 233 -11.01 -19.28 2.47
C VAL A 233 -10.27 -18.43 3.48
N THR A 234 -10.19 -18.88 4.74
CA THR A 234 -9.53 -18.14 5.82
C THR A 234 -8.04 -17.94 5.55
N GLY A 235 -7.36 -18.94 4.98
CA GLY A 235 -5.96 -18.80 4.56
C GLY A 235 -5.75 -17.71 3.51
N ILE A 236 -6.61 -17.67 2.49
CA ILE A 236 -6.54 -16.65 1.42
C ILE A 236 -6.91 -15.27 1.98
N VAL A 237 -7.94 -15.17 2.81
CA VAL A 237 -8.35 -13.92 3.46
C VAL A 237 -7.24 -13.37 4.35
N ASN A 238 -6.61 -14.20 5.18
CA ASN A 238 -5.47 -13.80 6.00
C ASN A 238 -4.31 -13.30 5.14
N TYR A 239 -4.00 -13.99 4.04
CA TYR A 239 -2.94 -13.59 3.13
C TYR A 239 -3.21 -12.23 2.48
N SER A 240 -4.42 -12.06 1.91
CA SER A 240 -4.81 -10.80 1.26
C SER A 240 -4.89 -9.64 2.26
N ALA A 241 -5.42 -9.86 3.47
CA ALA A 241 -5.50 -8.85 4.53
C ALA A 241 -4.15 -8.29 4.95
N ASN A 242 -3.09 -9.09 4.86
CA ASN A 242 -1.72 -8.66 5.12
C ASN A 242 -1.04 -7.96 3.92
N GLY A 243 -1.81 -7.52 2.91
CA GLY A 243 -1.30 -6.90 1.69
C GLY A 243 -0.76 -7.90 0.67
N GLY A 244 -1.26 -9.15 0.72
CA GLY A 244 -1.01 -10.20 -0.27
C GLY A 244 -1.92 -10.10 -1.51
N GLY A 245 -2.85 -9.14 -1.54
CA GLY A 245 -3.79 -9.00 -2.65
C GLY A 245 -5.13 -8.39 -2.25
N SER A 246 -6.09 -8.48 -3.16
CA SER A 246 -7.44 -7.93 -3.00
C SER A 246 -8.52 -8.98 -3.19
N ILE A 247 -9.67 -8.76 -2.53
CA ILE A 247 -10.80 -9.68 -2.55
C ILE A 247 -12.04 -8.93 -3.00
N TYR A 248 -12.67 -9.44 -4.06
CA TYR A 248 -13.90 -8.89 -4.60
C TYR A 248 -15.05 -9.89 -4.53
N ALA A 249 -16.25 -9.41 -4.20
CA ALA A 249 -17.46 -10.20 -4.22
C ALA A 249 -18.45 -9.66 -5.27
N ARG A 250 -19.18 -10.56 -5.93
CA ARG A 250 -20.36 -10.21 -6.73
C ARG A 250 -21.59 -10.80 -6.05
N LEU A 251 -22.60 -9.97 -5.84
CA LEU A 251 -23.87 -10.36 -5.25
C LEU A 251 -24.87 -10.80 -6.32
N THR A 252 -25.83 -11.63 -5.94
CA THR A 252 -26.96 -12.07 -6.77
C THR A 252 -27.71 -10.86 -7.33
N GLY A 253 -28.07 -10.91 -8.62
CA GLY A 253 -28.75 -9.81 -9.31
C GLY A 253 -27.88 -8.60 -9.64
N SER A 254 -26.61 -8.57 -9.20
CA SER A 254 -25.67 -7.48 -9.50
C SER A 254 -24.55 -7.94 -10.44
N ARG A 255 -24.20 -7.09 -11.41
CA ARG A 255 -22.98 -7.25 -12.21
C ARG A 255 -21.77 -6.57 -11.56
N LYS A 256 -22.00 -5.71 -10.56
CA LYS A 256 -20.94 -4.97 -9.87
C LYS A 256 -20.13 -5.90 -8.98
N LYS A 257 -18.81 -5.76 -9.03
CA LYS A 257 -17.89 -6.34 -8.06
C LYS A 257 -17.65 -5.34 -6.94
N TYR A 258 -17.82 -5.77 -5.70
CA TYR A 258 -17.58 -5.00 -4.49
C TYR A 258 -16.22 -5.38 -3.94
N ASN A 259 -15.37 -4.41 -3.60
CA ASN A 259 -14.20 -4.70 -2.78
C ASN A 259 -14.71 -5.06 -1.38
N THR A 260 -14.23 -6.16 -0.84
CA THR A 260 -14.70 -6.69 0.46
C THR A 260 -13.85 -6.22 1.63
N ALA A 261 -12.78 -5.48 1.34
CA ALA A 261 -11.92 -4.82 2.30
C ALA A 261 -11.86 -3.32 1.98
N GLU A 262 -12.65 -2.53 2.70
CA GLU A 262 -12.82 -1.10 2.43
C GLU A 262 -11.97 -0.22 3.35
N ASN A 263 -11.49 -0.74 4.49
CA ASN A 263 -10.76 0.05 5.48
C ASN A 263 -9.29 -0.40 5.55
N PRO A 264 -8.34 0.38 4.99
CA PRO A 264 -6.93 0.17 5.21
C PRO A 264 -6.60 0.26 6.71
N ALA A 265 -5.57 -0.46 7.14
CA ALA A 265 -5.02 -0.33 8.47
C ALA A 265 -4.43 1.08 8.61
N GLU A 266 -4.81 1.76 9.69
CA GLU A 266 -4.43 3.15 9.94
C GLU A 266 -3.79 3.32 11.33
N PHE A 267 -2.91 4.30 11.44
CA PHE A 267 -2.43 4.80 12.72
C PHE A 267 -2.38 6.33 12.71
N SER A 268 -2.29 6.92 13.90
CA SER A 268 -2.30 8.37 14.08
C SER A 268 -1.03 8.85 14.77
N ILE A 269 -0.47 9.97 14.30
CA ILE A 269 0.70 10.63 14.87
C ILE A 269 0.32 12.07 15.22
N GLU A 270 0.82 12.58 16.35
CA GLU A 270 0.58 13.95 16.75
C GLU A 270 1.15 14.96 15.74
N ASP A 271 0.33 15.93 15.30
CA ASP A 271 0.70 16.94 14.32
C ASP A 271 1.92 17.76 14.74
N LYS A 272 2.11 17.94 16.05
CA LYS A 272 3.23 18.69 16.61
C LYS A 272 4.56 18.04 16.21
N LEU A 273 4.67 16.73 16.34
CA LEU A 273 5.89 15.98 15.96
C LEU A 273 6.20 16.11 14.46
N LEU A 274 5.16 16.11 13.63
CA LEU A 274 5.28 16.26 12.17
C LEU A 274 5.73 17.68 11.76
N LYS A 275 5.26 18.71 12.48
CA LYS A 275 5.62 20.11 12.23
C LYS A 275 7.02 20.45 12.70
N ASP A 276 7.40 19.94 13.87
CA ASP A 276 8.72 20.19 14.48
C ASP A 276 9.85 19.46 13.72
N ASN A 277 9.50 18.56 12.78
CA ASN A 277 10.45 17.73 12.02
C ASN A 277 11.40 16.94 12.94
N ASN A 278 10.89 16.48 14.09
CA ASN A 278 11.65 15.65 15.01
C ASN A 278 11.69 14.21 14.48
N TRP A 279 12.53 13.99 13.46
CA TRP A 279 12.58 12.74 12.72
C TRP A 279 13.06 11.54 13.56
N GLU A 280 13.89 11.77 14.58
CA GLU A 280 14.34 10.70 15.48
C GLU A 280 13.18 10.14 16.31
N GLU A 281 12.30 11.00 16.81
CA GLU A 281 11.13 10.58 17.57
C GLU A 281 10.04 9.99 16.68
N LEU A 282 9.83 10.59 15.49
CA LEU A 282 8.97 10.01 14.47
C LEU A 282 9.45 8.61 14.06
N ASP A 283 10.76 8.41 13.90
CA ASP A 283 11.31 7.12 13.49
C ASP A 283 11.01 6.01 14.51
N LYS A 284 11.04 6.32 15.81
CA LYS A 284 10.65 5.36 16.85
C LYS A 284 9.18 4.96 16.72
N GLN A 285 8.27 5.93 16.63
CA GLN A 285 6.83 5.66 16.52
C GLN A 285 6.48 4.88 15.24
N PHE A 286 7.12 5.21 14.12
CA PHE A 286 6.91 4.50 12.86
C PHE A 286 7.47 3.09 12.91
N LYS A 287 8.62 2.85 13.54
CA LYS A 287 9.18 1.51 13.69
C LYS A 287 8.27 0.58 14.48
N ASP A 288 7.65 1.05 15.56
CA ASP A 288 6.72 0.22 16.35
C ASP A 288 5.52 -0.28 15.53
N ILE A 289 5.13 0.46 14.48
CA ILE A 289 3.95 0.16 13.66
C ILE A 289 4.32 -0.54 12.34
N LEU A 290 5.48 -0.19 11.79
CA LEU A 290 5.97 -0.66 10.50
C LEU A 290 6.97 -1.81 10.59
N ILE A 291 7.15 -2.44 11.76
CA ILE A 291 7.87 -3.71 11.94
C ILE A 291 6.89 -4.90 11.89
#